data_AF-A0A7C8ZAE4-F1
#
_entry.id   AF-A0A7C8ZAE4-F1
#
_cell.length_a   1.000
_cell.length_b   1.000
_cell.length_c   1.000
_cell.angle_alpha   90.00
_cell.angle_beta   90.00
_cell.angle_gamma   90.00
#
_symmetry.space_group_name_H-M   'P 1'
#
loop_
_entity.id
_entity.type
_entity.pdbx_description
1 polymer ?
#
loop_
_entity_poly.entity_id
_entity_poly.type
_entity_poly.pdbx_seq_one_letter_code
_entity_poly.pdbx_strand_id
1 'polypeptide(L)'
;YIKLPTELELQDRHIYPVVYHENIGILNVDEFNHLCSLWVMENDLVAGSWSKLYTIDIQEGPVFRMLCFKKNGQFILSGGWTTLHDIESGEAKEIEGLPGSGQAMGYCTLYKGSLVLMQGIVW
;
A
#
# COMPACT_ATOMS: atom_id res chain seq x y z
N TYR A 1 -9.90 2.45 -20.11
CA TYR A 1 -9.28 1.54 -19.13
C TYR A 1 -8.01 2.22 -18.62
N ILE A 2 -7.72 2.16 -17.32
CA ILE A 2 -6.43 2.65 -16.78
C ILE A 2 -5.43 1.50 -16.95
N LYS A 3 -4.33 1.73 -17.66
CA LYS A 3 -3.25 0.73 -17.79
C LYS A 3 -2.30 0.87 -16.61
N LEU A 4 -1.99 -0.23 -15.91
CA LEU A 4 -0.99 -0.27 -14.85
C LEU A 4 0.43 -0.18 -15.42
N PRO A 5 1.44 0.19 -14.61
CA PRO A 5 2.84 0.03 -15.01
C PRO A 5 3.12 -1.43 -15.35
N THR A 6 3.89 -1.70 -16.40
CA THR A 6 4.28 -3.08 -16.78
C THR A 6 4.94 -3.83 -15.62
N GLU A 7 5.68 -3.12 -14.76
CA GLU A 7 6.28 -3.70 -13.55
C GLU A 7 5.23 -4.22 -12.55
N LEU A 8 4.02 -3.68 -12.53
CA LEU A 8 2.91 -4.09 -11.67
C LEU A 8 1.99 -5.14 -12.34
N GLU A 9 2.20 -5.47 -13.62
CA GLU A 9 1.39 -6.46 -14.34
C GLU A 9 1.80 -7.92 -14.03
N LEU A 10 2.82 -8.14 -13.19
CA LEU A 10 3.33 -9.46 -12.83
C LEU A 10 2.51 -10.12 -11.70
N GLN A 11 2.35 -11.44 -11.78
CA GLN A 11 1.71 -12.27 -10.74
C GLN A 11 2.56 -12.24 -9.46
N ASP A 12 1.88 -12.36 -8.31
CA ASP A 12 2.45 -12.40 -6.94
C ASP A 12 2.79 -11.06 -6.26
N ARG A 13 1.96 -10.03 -6.50
CA ARG A 13 2.06 -8.73 -5.84
C ARG A 13 0.75 -8.31 -5.19
N HIS A 14 0.82 -7.79 -3.96
CA HIS A 14 -0.33 -7.15 -3.32
C HIS A 14 -0.37 -5.69 -3.72
N ILE A 15 -1.36 -5.35 -4.54
CA ILE A 15 -1.54 -4.02 -5.10
C ILE A 15 -2.70 -3.34 -4.38
N TYR A 16 -2.42 -2.19 -3.79
CA TYR A 16 -3.39 -1.39 -3.06
C TYR A 16 -3.57 -0.04 -3.74
N PRO A 17 -4.78 0.30 -4.20
CA PRO A 17 -5.09 1.66 -4.62
C PRO A 17 -5.04 2.58 -3.39
N VAL A 18 -4.35 3.71 -3.51
CA VAL A 18 -4.16 4.68 -2.42
C VAL A 18 -4.34 6.10 -2.94
N VAL A 19 -4.48 7.03 -2.02
CA VAL A 19 -4.35 8.47 -2.30
C VAL A 19 -3.09 8.94 -1.60
N TYR A 20 -2.15 9.50 -2.34
CA TYR A 20 -0.93 10.08 -1.81
C TYR A 20 -0.88 11.57 -2.15
N HIS A 21 -0.79 12.39 -1.11
CA HIS A 21 -1.10 13.81 -1.16
C HIS A 21 -2.47 14.04 -1.83
N GLU A 22 -2.47 14.54 -3.05
CA GLU A 22 -3.67 14.84 -3.83
C GLU A 22 -3.75 13.97 -5.11
N ASN A 23 -2.88 12.98 -5.26
CA ASN A 23 -2.79 12.14 -6.46
C ASN A 23 -3.29 10.72 -6.21
N ILE A 24 -3.82 10.09 -7.27
CA ILE A 24 -4.11 8.66 -7.28
C ILE A 24 -2.79 7.89 -7.31
N GLY A 25 -2.66 6.93 -6.41
CA GLY A 25 -1.49 6.09 -6.30
C GLY A 25 -1.81 4.62 -6.19
N ILE A 26 -0.76 3.83 -6.33
CA ILE A 26 -0.74 2.40 -6.09
C ILE A 26 0.41 2.11 -5.15
N LEU A 27 0.08 1.53 -4.01
CA LEU A 27 1.08 0.90 -3.15
C LEU A 27 1.20 -0.57 -3.58
N ASN A 28 2.39 -0.95 -4.00
CA ASN A 28 2.75 -2.32 -4.33
C ASN A 28 3.57 -2.92 -3.19
N VAL A 29 3.10 -4.03 -2.64
CA VAL A 29 3.78 -4.84 -1.64
C VAL A 29 4.27 -6.12 -2.32
N ASP A 30 5.59 -6.19 -2.52
CA ASP A 30 6.32 -7.34 -3.03
C ASP A 30 6.81 -8.15 -1.83
N GLU A 31 6.03 -9.16 -1.46
CA GLU A 31 6.31 -10.00 -0.30
C GLU A 31 7.56 -10.87 -0.50
N PHE A 32 7.88 -11.22 -1.74
CA PHE A 32 9.02 -12.08 -2.07
C PHE A 32 10.34 -11.35 -1.87
N ASN A 33 10.38 -10.09 -2.27
CA ASN A 33 11.57 -9.25 -2.14
C ASN A 33 11.55 -8.40 -0.86
N HIS A 34 10.50 -8.51 -0.04
CA HIS A 34 10.29 -7.66 1.13
C HIS A 34 10.38 -6.17 0.78
N LEU A 35 9.76 -5.77 -0.35
CA LEU A 35 9.77 -4.39 -0.82
C LEU A 35 8.37 -3.81 -0.86
N CYS A 36 8.26 -2.55 -0.45
CA CYS A 36 7.08 -1.74 -0.65
C CYS A 36 7.40 -0.57 -1.57
N SER A 37 6.65 -0.41 -2.65
CA SER A 37 6.86 0.66 -3.63
C SER A 37 5.58 1.47 -3.86
N LEU A 38 5.72 2.79 -3.85
CA LEU A 38 4.62 3.71 -4.14
C LEU A 38 4.75 4.23 -5.57
N TRP A 39 3.69 4.02 -6.34
CA TRP A 39 3.52 4.54 -7.69
C TRP A 39 2.43 5.60 -7.67
N VAL A 40 2.67 6.72 -8.34
CA VAL A 40 1.70 7.82 -8.43
C VAL A 40 1.41 8.09 -9.89
N MET A 41 0.13 8.32 -10.19
CA MET A 41 -0.30 8.79 -11.49
C MET A 41 0.05 10.29 -11.60
N GLU A 42 0.94 10.64 -12.52
CA GLU A 42 1.42 12.03 -12.66
C GLU A 42 0.36 12.96 -13.25
N ASN A 43 -0.46 12.45 -14.16
CA ASN A 43 -1.54 13.19 -14.80
C ASN A 43 -2.83 12.40 -14.65
N ASP A 44 -3.77 12.96 -13.88
CA ASP A 44 -5.08 12.36 -13.67
C ASP A 44 -5.69 11.94 -15.00
N LEU A 45 -6.05 10.66 -15.11
CA LEU A 45 -6.75 10.05 -16.25
C LEU A 45 -5.92 9.85 -17.53
N VAL A 46 -4.61 10.08 -17.52
CA VAL A 46 -3.72 9.68 -18.64
C VAL A 46 -3.26 8.24 -18.42
N ALA A 47 -3.70 7.32 -19.27
CA ALA A 47 -3.29 5.93 -19.20
C ALA A 47 -1.76 5.80 -19.39
N GLY A 48 -1.08 5.20 -18.41
CA GLY A 48 0.36 4.92 -18.48
C GLY A 48 1.29 6.00 -17.92
N SER A 49 0.78 7.11 -17.37
CA SER A 49 1.62 8.12 -16.72
C SER A 49 1.89 7.79 -15.24
N TRP A 50 2.56 6.67 -15.00
CA TRP A 50 2.89 6.24 -13.64
C TRP A 50 4.36 6.48 -13.35
N SER A 51 4.62 7.07 -12.18
CA SER A 51 5.97 7.26 -11.66
C SER A 51 6.13 6.56 -10.32
N LYS A 52 7.16 5.72 -10.22
CA LYS A 52 7.58 5.12 -8.95
C LYS A 52 8.30 6.19 -8.14
N LEU A 53 7.71 6.61 -7.04
CA LEU A 53 8.27 7.67 -6.20
C LEU A 53 9.22 7.11 -5.15
N TYR A 54 8.82 6.00 -4.52
CA TYR A 54 9.54 5.44 -3.39
C TYR A 54 9.60 3.92 -3.49
N THR A 55 10.65 3.36 -2.92
CA THR A 55 10.77 1.93 -2.65
C THR A 55 11.49 1.79 -1.31
N ILE A 56 10.83 1.12 -0.37
CA ILE A 56 11.36 0.88 0.97
C ILE A 56 11.41 -0.62 1.24
N ASP A 57 12.38 -1.02 2.05
CA ASP A 57 12.48 -2.38 2.56
C ASP A 57 11.49 -2.56 3.71
N ILE A 58 10.62 -3.55 3.59
CA ILE A 58 9.67 -3.96 4.63
C ILE A 58 10.18 -5.28 5.21
N GLN A 59 11.19 -5.15 6.08
CA GLN A 59 11.91 -6.20 6.81
C GLN A 59 11.26 -7.59 6.81
N GLU A 60 12.08 -8.64 6.64
CA GLU A 60 11.64 -10.04 6.58
C GLU A 60 10.54 -10.38 7.62
N GLY A 61 9.39 -10.81 7.12
CA GLY A 61 8.22 -11.17 7.92
C GLY A 61 7.15 -11.87 7.09
N PRO A 62 6.19 -12.56 7.75
CA PRO A 62 5.06 -13.19 7.07
C PRO A 62 4.30 -12.24 6.13
N VAL A 63 3.60 -12.84 5.15
CA VAL A 63 2.62 -12.23 4.21
C VAL A 63 2.01 -10.95 4.78
N PHE A 64 2.40 -9.81 4.19
CA PHE A 64 2.04 -8.49 4.66
C PHE A 64 0.71 -8.06 4.05
N ARG A 65 -0.27 -7.80 4.91
CA ARG A 65 -1.53 -7.16 4.54
C ARG A 65 -1.48 -5.69 4.94
N MET A 66 -1.74 -4.79 4.02
CA MET A 66 -1.93 -3.38 4.36
C MET A 66 -3.26 -3.21 5.10
N LEU A 67 -3.28 -2.52 6.24
CA LEU A 67 -4.53 -2.23 6.97
C LEU A 67 -5.05 -0.82 6.64
N CYS A 68 -4.13 0.12 6.46
CA CYS A 68 -4.45 1.53 6.26
C CYS A 68 -3.32 2.23 5.51
N PHE A 69 -3.67 3.22 4.69
CA PHE A 69 -2.76 4.17 4.07
C PHE A 69 -3.29 5.59 4.32
N LYS A 70 -2.43 6.47 4.83
CA LYS A 70 -2.73 7.89 5.03
C LYS A 70 -2.14 8.68 3.88
N LYS A 71 -2.82 9.76 3.49
CA LYS A 71 -2.38 10.61 2.37
C LYS A 71 -1.00 11.24 2.53
N ASN A 72 -0.46 11.30 3.75
CA ASN A 72 0.89 11.78 4.02
C ASN A 72 1.97 10.70 3.83
N GLY A 73 1.65 9.54 3.23
CA GLY A 73 2.63 8.48 2.97
C GLY A 73 2.84 7.51 4.12
N GLN A 74 2.14 7.67 5.24
CA GLN A 74 2.18 6.69 6.32
C GLN A 74 1.22 5.53 6.06
N PHE A 75 1.65 4.31 6.36
CA PHE A 75 0.82 3.13 6.15
C PHE A 75 1.06 2.07 7.21
N ILE A 76 0.07 1.22 7.42
CA ILE A 76 0.13 0.14 8.41
C ILE A 76 0.15 -1.19 7.68
N LEU A 77 1.14 -2.02 7.97
CA LEU A 77 1.22 -3.41 7.53
C LEU A 77 0.96 -4.35 8.71
N SER A 78 0.37 -5.51 8.40
CA SER A 78 0.16 -6.62 9.34
C SER A 78 0.60 -7.92 8.69
N GLY A 79 1.59 -8.57 9.30
CA GLY A 79 2.18 -9.81 8.80
C GLY A 79 2.93 -10.55 9.91
N GLY A 80 2.31 -10.73 11.08
CA GLY A 80 2.94 -11.27 12.29
C GLY A 80 3.08 -10.22 13.40
N TRP A 81 3.57 -9.04 13.04
CA TRP A 81 3.52 -7.82 13.84
C TRP A 81 2.68 -6.78 13.10
N THR A 82 2.15 -5.80 13.81
CA THR A 82 1.56 -4.61 13.20
C THR A 82 2.59 -3.50 13.20
N THR A 83 2.94 -2.97 12.04
CA THR A 83 3.97 -1.94 11.89
C THR A 83 3.41 -0.71 11.19
N LEU A 84 3.74 0.47 11.71
CA LEU A 84 3.56 1.76 11.07
C LEU A 84 4.81 2.08 10.26
N HIS A 85 4.66 2.24 8.96
CA HIS A 85 5.71 2.64 8.04
C HIS A 85 5.48 4.07 7.56
N ASP A 86 6.57 4.75 7.25
CA ASP A 86 6.59 6.03 6.57
C ASP A 86 7.33 5.87 5.23
N ILE A 87 6.62 6.08 4.12
CA ILE A 87 7.15 5.78 2.79
C ILE A 87 8.29 6.71 2.36
N GLU A 88 8.30 7.95 2.87
CA GLU A 88 9.28 8.96 2.50
C GLU A 88 10.62 8.72 3.22
N SER A 89 10.56 8.46 4.51
CA SER A 89 11.75 8.20 5.34
C SER A 89 12.22 6.74 5.28
N GLY A 90 11.33 5.81 4.93
CA GLY A 90 11.59 4.37 5.03
C GLY A 90 11.60 3.84 6.46
N GLU A 91 11.25 4.67 7.44
CA GLU A 91 11.21 4.25 8.84
C GLU A 91 10.01 3.33 9.13
N ALA A 92 10.21 2.39 10.06
CA ALA A 92 9.20 1.46 10.51
C ALA A 92 9.16 1.43 12.05
N LYS A 93 7.96 1.38 12.62
CA LYS A 93 7.73 1.25 14.06
C LYS A 93 6.65 0.21 14.33
N GLU A 94 6.94 -0.75 15.21
CA GLU A 94 5.93 -1.69 15.71
C GLU A 94 4.84 -0.95 16.53
N ILE A 95 3.58 -1.32 16.31
CA ILE A 95 2.44 -0.82 17.06
C ILE A 95 2.11 -1.84 18.16
N GLU A 96 2.51 -1.50 19.38
CA GLU A 96 2.23 -2.32 20.56
C GLU A 96 0.70 -2.53 20.76
N GLY A 97 0.33 -3.73 21.20
CA GLY A 97 -1.06 -4.07 21.53
C GLY A 97 -1.96 -4.44 20.35
N LEU A 98 -1.45 -4.43 19.12
CA LEU A 98 -2.13 -4.95 17.93
C LEU A 98 -1.40 -6.22 17.43
N PRO A 99 -1.82 -7.42 17.83
CA PRO A 99 -1.20 -8.64 17.35
C PRO A 99 -1.37 -8.73 15.82
N GLY A 100 -0.30 -9.05 15.10
CA GLY A 100 -0.39 -9.27 13.67
C GLY A 100 -1.25 -10.51 13.41
N SER A 101 -2.44 -10.31 12.85
CA SER A 101 -3.27 -11.44 12.45
C SER A 101 -2.93 -11.82 11.02
N GLY A 102 -2.50 -13.06 10.77
CA GLY A 102 -2.30 -13.57 9.42
C GLY A 102 -3.58 -13.70 8.58
N GLN A 103 -4.73 -13.19 9.06
CA GLN A 103 -6.05 -13.38 8.44
C GLN A 103 -6.98 -12.15 8.48
N ALA A 104 -6.57 -10.96 8.95
CA ALA A 104 -7.43 -9.79 8.87
C ALA A 104 -7.64 -9.35 7.42
N MET A 105 -8.84 -9.58 6.90
CA MET A 105 -9.30 -9.07 5.61
C MET A 105 -10.21 -7.87 5.84
N GLY A 106 -9.61 -6.67 5.81
CA GLY A 106 -10.35 -5.42 5.88
C GLY A 106 -9.41 -4.25 5.64
N TYR A 107 -9.59 -3.55 4.51
CA TYR A 107 -8.87 -2.31 4.22
C TYR A 107 -9.78 -1.14 4.59
N CYS A 108 -9.31 -0.23 5.43
CA CYS A 108 -10.03 1.00 5.74
C CYS A 108 -9.12 2.19 5.45
N THR A 109 -9.36 2.86 4.33
CA THR A 109 -8.79 4.18 4.08
C THR A 109 -9.69 5.21 4.78
N LEU A 110 -9.19 5.81 5.85
CA LEU A 110 -9.83 6.96 6.49
C LEU A 110 -9.45 8.22 5.73
N TYR A 111 -10.43 8.84 5.05
CA TYR A 111 -10.24 10.15 4.45
C TYR A 111 -11.15 11.18 5.14
N LYS A 112 -10.52 12.17 5.77
CA LYS A 112 -11.18 13.33 6.38
C LYS A 112 -11.53 14.32 5.25
N GLY A 113 -12.52 14.01 4.40
CA GLY A 113 -12.95 14.90 3.31
C GLY A 113 -13.79 14.31 2.16
N SER A 114 -13.51 13.09 1.70
CA SER A 114 -14.23 12.38 0.63
C SER A 114 -13.98 10.88 0.77
N LEU A 115 -15.05 10.10 0.93
CA LEU A 115 -15.01 8.65 1.14
C LEU A 115 -14.66 7.91 -0.15
N VAL A 116 -13.62 7.07 -0.15
CA VAL A 116 -13.46 6.01 -1.15
C VAL A 116 -13.56 4.67 -0.43
N LEU A 117 -14.73 4.03 -0.55
CA LEU A 117 -14.98 2.67 -0.11
C LEU A 117 -14.52 1.73 -1.25
N MET A 118 -13.50 0.92 -1.02
CA MET A 118 -13.16 -0.18 -1.91
C MET A 118 -13.53 -1.50 -1.23
N GLN A 119 -14.58 -2.13 -1.73
CA GLN A 119 -15.04 -3.44 -1.30
C GLN A 119 -14.19 -4.53 -1.97
N GLY A 120 -13.49 -5.34 -1.16
CA GLY A 120 -12.90 -6.60 -1.62
C GLY A 120 -13.88 -7.75 -1.39
N ILE A 121 -14.19 -8.52 -2.44
CA ILE A 121 -15.01 -9.74 -2.36
C ILE A 121 -14.16 -10.86 -1.75
N VAL A 122 -14.74 -11.58 -0.79
CA VAL A 122 -14.18 -12.77 -0.15
C VAL A 122 -14.61 -14.01 -0.94
N TRP A 123 -13.67 -14.87 -1.31
CA TRP A 123 -13.91 -16.30 -1.57
C TRP A 123 -13.08 -17.10 -0.58
#